data_AF-X1EA69-F1
#
_entry.id   AF-X1EA69-F1
#
_cell.length_a   1.000
_cell.length_b   1.000
_cell.length_c   1.000
_cell.angle_alpha   90.00
_cell.angle_beta   90.00
_cell.angle_gamma   90.00
#
_symmetry.space_group_name_H-M   'P 1'
#
loop_
_entity.id
_entity.type
_entity.pdbx_description
1 polymer ?
#
loop_
_entity_poly.entity_id
_entity_poly.type
_entity_poly.pdbx_seq_one_letter_code
_entity_poly.pdbx_strand_id
1 'polypeptide(L)'
;GNIIEESSLRISVSGICRDQLFLDYLNNFFHKIFSLDEERILPQYSSNKLSAIRINSIVIFYALEKLGVISPNQNIKSFSIPQWIFNQNDYTVSCLKGMFEIGGNIVINSRNSLELRFIRPKEYIVKYFEKLCYLLNIKTSNISSFQREVNSTKKYLTLKYYLSIARKSQVKKFLNLIPTLKWELSRNRIQ
;
A
#
# COMPACT_ATOMS: atom_id res chain seq x y z
N GLY A 1 38.39 3.72 -1.71
CA GLY A 1 37.30 3.09 -2.48
C GLY A 1 36.29 2.58 -1.47
N ASN A 2 35.05 3.06 -1.53
CA ASN A 2 34.01 2.57 -0.63
C ASN A 2 33.52 1.23 -1.16
N ILE A 3 33.96 0.16 -0.50
CA ILE A 3 33.37 -1.16 -0.65
C ILE A 3 31.97 -1.02 -0.05
N ILE A 4 30.96 -0.89 -0.91
CA ILE A 4 29.58 -1.12 -0.52
C ILE A 4 29.55 -2.58 -0.13
N GLU A 5 29.42 -2.89 1.16
CA GLU A 5 29.13 -4.24 1.60
C GLU A 5 27.82 -4.70 0.91
N GLU A 6 27.95 -5.54 -0.12
CA GLU A 6 26.86 -6.14 -0.91
C GLU A 6 25.91 -7.02 -0.07
N SER A 7 26.12 -7.10 1.25
CA SER A 7 25.49 -8.05 2.17
C SER A 7 24.22 -7.54 2.88
N SER A 8 23.60 -6.41 2.48
CA SER A 8 22.39 -5.94 3.19
C SER A 8 21.30 -5.24 2.38
N LEU A 9 21.17 -5.51 1.07
CA LEU A 9 19.98 -5.07 0.32
C LEU A 9 18.72 -5.78 0.84
N ARG A 10 17.80 -4.99 1.41
CA ARG A 10 16.60 -5.46 2.09
C ARG A 10 15.39 -4.63 1.66
N ILE A 11 14.25 -5.29 1.54
CA ILE A 11 12.96 -4.62 1.29
C ILE A 11 12.16 -4.65 2.59
N SER A 12 11.51 -3.54 2.93
CA SER A 12 10.60 -3.47 4.07
C SER A 12 9.23 -3.01 3.60
N VAL A 13 8.22 -3.86 3.76
CA VAL A 13 6.83 -3.52 3.51
C VAL A 13 6.25 -2.98 4.82
N SER A 14 5.75 -1.75 4.82
CA SER A 14 5.20 -1.08 6.02
C SER A 14 3.72 -0.75 5.83
N GLY A 15 3.00 -0.53 6.94
CA GLY A 15 1.55 -0.25 6.89
C GLY A 15 0.70 -1.51 6.65
N ILE A 16 1.23 -2.67 7.02
CA ILE A 16 0.63 -3.98 6.83
C ILE A 16 -0.55 -4.16 7.80
N CYS A 17 -1.64 -4.75 7.33
CA CYS A 17 -2.73 -5.19 8.19
C CYS A 17 -2.22 -6.28 9.15
N ARG A 18 -2.57 -6.19 10.44
CA ARG A 18 -2.15 -7.19 11.44
C ARG A 18 -3.05 -8.42 11.49
N ASP A 19 -4.01 -8.48 10.60
CA ASP A 19 -4.92 -9.62 10.48
C ASP A 19 -4.17 -10.84 9.94
N GLN A 20 -4.30 -11.99 10.59
CA GLN A 20 -3.57 -13.20 10.22
C GLN A 20 -3.86 -13.63 8.78
N LEU A 21 -5.10 -13.49 8.30
CA LEU A 21 -5.46 -13.84 6.92
C LEU A 21 -4.72 -12.96 5.91
N PHE A 22 -4.47 -11.69 6.26
CA PHE A 22 -3.67 -10.80 5.42
C PHE A 22 -2.19 -11.20 5.41
N LEU A 23 -1.65 -11.64 6.55
CA LEU A 23 -0.27 -12.11 6.64
C LEU A 23 -0.10 -13.42 5.85
N ASP A 24 -1.03 -14.35 5.97
CA ASP A 24 -1.04 -15.60 5.20
C ASP A 24 -1.15 -15.34 3.70
N TYR A 25 -1.98 -14.37 3.30
CA TYR A 25 -2.04 -13.91 1.91
C TYR A 25 -0.68 -13.39 1.41
N LEU A 26 0.00 -12.56 2.21
CA LEU A 26 1.31 -12.02 1.83
C LEU A 26 2.39 -13.11 1.76
N ASN A 27 2.44 -14.03 2.72
CA ASN A 27 3.38 -15.16 2.71
C ASN A 27 3.16 -16.03 1.46
N ASN A 28 1.91 -16.39 1.18
CA ASN A 28 1.55 -17.13 -0.03
C ASN A 28 1.92 -16.38 -1.32
N PHE A 29 1.71 -15.06 -1.36
CA PHE A 29 2.09 -14.23 -2.50
C PHE A 29 3.61 -14.25 -2.71
N PHE A 30 4.41 -14.04 -1.67
CA PHE A 30 5.87 -14.04 -1.77
C PHE A 30 6.42 -15.42 -2.15
N HIS A 31 5.85 -16.48 -1.58
CA HIS A 31 6.24 -17.84 -1.91
C HIS A 31 5.90 -18.17 -3.38
N LYS A 32 4.68 -17.90 -3.84
CA LYS A 32 4.26 -18.22 -5.21
C LYS A 32 4.95 -17.38 -6.30
N ILE A 33 5.11 -16.08 -6.07
CA ILE A 33 5.62 -15.17 -7.10
C ILE A 33 7.14 -15.14 -7.13
N PHE A 34 7.79 -15.21 -5.97
CA PHE A 34 9.24 -15.05 -5.87
C PHE A 34 9.97 -16.32 -5.43
N SER A 35 9.26 -17.43 -5.25
CA SER A 35 9.83 -18.70 -4.74
C SER A 35 10.66 -18.46 -3.48
N LEU A 36 10.19 -17.56 -2.61
CA LEU A 36 10.86 -17.29 -1.35
C LEU A 36 10.48 -18.33 -0.31
N ASP A 37 11.49 -18.78 0.42
CA ASP A 37 11.31 -19.52 1.66
C ASP A 37 10.83 -18.57 2.77
N GLU A 38 10.02 -19.11 3.68
CA GLU A 38 9.45 -18.34 4.80
C GLU A 38 10.52 -17.68 5.68
N GLU A 39 11.69 -18.30 5.83
CA GLU A 39 12.83 -17.78 6.59
C GLU A 39 13.34 -16.42 6.07
N ARG A 40 13.05 -16.08 4.82
CA ARG A 40 13.43 -14.79 4.21
C ARG A 40 12.41 -13.69 4.47
N ILE A 41 11.25 -14.02 5.04
CA ILE A 41 10.12 -13.13 5.31
C ILE A 41 10.03 -12.92 6.83
N LEU A 42 10.71 -11.90 7.34
CA LEU A 42 10.84 -11.68 8.78
C LEU A 42 9.88 -10.58 9.26
N PRO A 43 8.98 -10.85 10.21
CA PRO A 43 8.18 -9.81 10.83
C PRO A 43 9.07 -8.84 11.61
N GLN A 44 8.81 -7.54 11.48
CA GLN A 44 9.42 -6.49 12.29
C GLN A 44 8.39 -5.93 13.26
N TYR A 45 8.79 -5.81 14.53
CA TYR A 45 7.94 -5.29 15.59
C TYR A 45 8.46 -3.95 16.11
N SER A 46 7.55 -3.05 16.43
CA SER A 46 7.82 -1.79 17.14
C SER A 46 6.84 -1.69 18.30
N SER A 47 7.35 -1.55 19.53
CA SER A 47 6.54 -1.55 20.76
C SER A 47 5.58 -2.75 20.85
N ASN A 48 6.10 -3.97 20.64
CA ASN A 48 5.36 -5.24 20.62
C ASN A 48 4.23 -5.33 19.59
N LYS A 49 4.23 -4.45 18.58
CA LYS A 49 3.25 -4.43 17.51
C LYS A 49 3.92 -4.63 16.16
N LEU A 50 3.38 -5.52 15.32
CA LEU A 50 3.87 -5.70 13.96
C LEU A 50 3.82 -4.35 13.23
N SER A 51 4.98 -3.93 12.73
CA SER A 51 5.22 -2.64 12.09
C SER A 51 5.57 -2.79 10.61
N ALA A 52 6.28 -3.85 10.24
CA ALA A 52 6.67 -4.15 8.87
C ALA A 52 6.93 -5.64 8.65
N ILE A 53 7.00 -6.07 7.40
CA ILE A 53 7.58 -7.34 6.98
C ILE A 53 8.87 -7.02 6.26
N ARG A 54 9.97 -7.61 6.73
CA ARG A 54 11.28 -7.55 6.11
C ARG A 54 11.41 -8.70 5.12
N ILE A 55 11.91 -8.40 3.94
CA ILE A 55 12.24 -9.40 2.93
C ILE A 55 13.74 -9.32 2.68
N ASN A 56 14.44 -10.38 3.05
CA ASN A 56 15.88 -10.52 2.85
C ASN A 56 16.14 -11.28 1.55
N SER A 57 15.97 -10.60 0.42
CA SER A 57 16.26 -11.17 -0.90
C SER A 57 16.78 -10.13 -1.87
N ILE A 58 18.08 -10.22 -2.16
CA ILE A 58 18.74 -9.41 -3.17
C ILE A 58 18.15 -9.65 -4.57
N VAL A 59 17.72 -10.89 -4.84
CA VAL A 59 17.08 -11.27 -6.11
C VAL A 59 15.79 -10.48 -6.34
N ILE A 60 14.98 -10.29 -5.29
CA ILE A 60 13.74 -9.49 -5.40
C ILE A 60 14.07 -8.03 -5.60
N PHE A 61 15.08 -7.50 -4.91
CA PHE A 61 15.50 -6.12 -5.09
C PHE A 61 15.84 -5.84 -6.56
N TYR A 62 16.72 -6.65 -7.15
CA TYR A 62 17.09 -6.51 -8.57
C TYR A 62 15.93 -6.79 -9.53
N ALA A 63 15.03 -7.72 -9.20
CA ALA A 63 13.83 -7.94 -9.99
C ALA A 63 12.92 -6.70 -10.01
N LEU A 64 12.67 -6.08 -8.86
CA LEU A 64 11.86 -4.87 -8.74
C LEU A 64 12.53 -3.67 -9.42
N GLU A 65 13.86 -3.56 -9.35
CA GLU A 65 14.63 -2.57 -10.08
C GLU A 65 14.49 -2.75 -11.60
N LYS A 66 14.70 -3.97 -12.10
CA LYS A 66 14.53 -4.30 -13.53
C LYS A 66 13.11 -4.03 -14.02
N LEU A 67 12.11 -4.22 -13.17
CA LEU A 67 10.71 -3.91 -13.48
C LEU A 67 10.38 -2.41 -13.42
N GLY A 68 11.30 -1.57 -12.97
CA GLY A 68 11.13 -0.12 -12.83
C GLY A 68 10.34 0.31 -11.59
N VAL A 69 10.18 -0.58 -10.61
CA VAL A 69 9.49 -0.29 -9.34
C VAL A 69 10.42 0.48 -8.39
N ILE A 70 11.71 0.14 -8.41
CA ILE A 70 12.78 0.78 -7.64
C ILE A 70 13.73 1.44 -8.63
N SER A 71 14.19 2.67 -8.33
CA SER A 71 15.18 3.36 -9.14
C SER A 71 16.60 3.09 -8.63
N PRO A 72 17.58 2.76 -9.50
CA PRO A 72 18.98 2.52 -9.11
C PRO A 72 19.65 3.73 -8.47
N ASN A 73 19.30 4.93 -8.96
CA ASN A 73 20.06 6.17 -8.73
C ASN A 73 19.34 7.15 -7.79
N GLN A 74 18.15 6.83 -7.32
CA GLN A 74 17.44 7.69 -6.36
C GLN A 74 17.67 7.13 -4.97
N ASN A 75 18.10 7.99 -4.03
CA ASN A 75 18.16 7.71 -2.58
C ASN A 75 17.09 6.67 -2.21
N ILE A 76 17.52 5.45 -1.84
CA ILE A 76 16.86 4.11 -1.69
C ILE A 76 15.44 4.11 -1.05
N LYS A 77 14.59 5.07 -1.39
CA LYS A 77 13.40 5.53 -0.65
C LYS A 77 12.30 6.06 -1.57
N SER A 78 12.54 6.19 -2.87
CA SER A 78 11.51 6.51 -3.86
C SER A 78 11.15 5.26 -4.65
N PHE A 79 9.86 4.96 -4.70
CA PHE A 79 9.30 3.97 -5.60
C PHE A 79 8.51 4.68 -6.70
N SER A 80 8.49 4.08 -7.88
CA SER A 80 7.66 4.49 -9.00
C SER A 80 6.66 3.39 -9.32
N ILE A 81 5.49 3.76 -9.84
CA ILE A 81 4.63 2.79 -10.52
C ILE A 81 5.10 2.74 -11.97
N PRO A 82 5.60 1.59 -12.45
CA PRO A 82 6.08 1.48 -13.82
C PRO A 82 4.99 1.79 -14.84
N GLN A 83 5.36 2.39 -15.98
CA GLN A 83 4.38 2.84 -16.97
C GLN A 83 3.51 1.70 -17.52
N TRP A 84 4.06 0.49 -17.61
CA TRP A 84 3.35 -0.70 -18.08
C TRP A 84 2.14 -1.09 -17.20
N ILE A 85 2.12 -0.69 -15.91
CA ILE A 85 0.97 -0.91 -15.02
C ILE A 85 -0.27 -0.15 -15.53
N PHE A 86 -0.07 1.06 -16.05
CA PHE A 86 -1.17 1.93 -16.51
C PHE A 86 -1.74 1.51 -17.87
N ASN A 87 -1.05 0.63 -18.60
CA ASN A 87 -1.41 0.28 -19.97
C ASN A 87 -2.36 -0.93 -20.05
N GLN A 88 -2.50 -1.69 -18.96
CA GLN A 88 -3.36 -2.88 -18.90
C GLN A 88 -4.30 -2.82 -17.69
N ASN A 89 -5.58 -3.07 -17.93
CA ASN A 89 -6.60 -3.00 -16.88
C ASN A 89 -6.32 -3.96 -15.72
N ASP A 90 -5.90 -5.20 -16.02
CA ASP A 90 -5.63 -6.21 -14.98
C ASP A 90 -4.48 -5.80 -14.06
N TYR A 91 -3.43 -5.19 -14.63
CA TYR A 91 -2.32 -4.63 -13.85
C TYR A 91 -2.74 -3.39 -13.07
N THR A 92 -3.56 -2.52 -13.65
CA THR A 92 -4.13 -1.35 -12.97
C THR A 92 -4.97 -1.78 -11.77
N VAL A 93 -5.85 -2.77 -11.94
CA VAL A 93 -6.69 -3.36 -10.87
C VAL A 93 -5.80 -3.98 -9.79
N SER A 94 -4.82 -4.79 -10.18
CA SER A 94 -3.92 -5.47 -9.23
C SER A 94 -3.08 -4.49 -8.43
N CYS A 95 -2.57 -3.43 -9.08
CA CYS A 95 -1.81 -2.38 -8.42
C CYS A 95 -2.69 -1.58 -7.45
N LEU A 96 -3.88 -1.18 -7.89
CA LEU A 96 -4.84 -0.44 -7.06
C LEU A 96 -5.29 -1.26 -5.84
N LYS A 97 -5.51 -2.56 -6.02
CA LYS A 97 -5.77 -3.52 -4.93
C LYS A 97 -4.63 -3.49 -3.90
N GLY A 98 -3.40 -3.72 -4.33
CA GLY A 98 -2.23 -3.72 -3.42
C GLY A 98 -2.07 -2.40 -2.66
N MET A 99 -2.24 -1.26 -3.35
CA MET A 99 -2.20 0.05 -2.70
C MET A 99 -3.30 0.20 -1.64
N PHE A 100 -4.54 -0.19 -1.96
CA PHE A 100 -5.65 -0.10 -1.02
C PHE A 100 -5.52 -1.07 0.16
N GLU A 101 -4.98 -2.26 -0.05
CA GLU A 101 -4.73 -3.21 1.04
C GLU A 101 -3.73 -2.68 2.07
N ILE A 102 -2.70 -1.94 1.62
CA ILE A 102 -1.71 -1.37 2.53
C ILE A 102 -2.18 0.00 3.06
N GLY A 103 -3.11 0.69 2.38
CA GLY A 103 -3.35 2.11 2.63
C GLY A 103 -4.74 2.67 2.59
N GLY A 104 -5.65 1.87 2.07
CA GLY A 104 -7.07 2.11 2.10
C GLY A 104 -7.61 1.95 3.51
N ASN A 105 -8.65 2.71 3.81
CA ASN A 105 -9.48 2.52 4.98
C ASN A 105 -10.92 2.51 4.50
N ILE A 106 -11.71 1.61 5.07
CA ILE A 106 -13.15 1.58 4.89
C ILE A 106 -13.74 2.17 6.17
N VAL A 107 -14.45 3.30 6.05
CA VAL A 107 -14.99 4.01 7.20
C VAL A 107 -16.46 4.37 6.96
N ILE A 108 -17.20 4.54 8.05
CA ILE A 108 -18.50 5.22 8.02
C ILE A 108 -18.26 6.69 8.31
N ASN A 109 -18.71 7.56 7.43
CA ASN A 109 -18.56 9.00 7.59
C ASN A 109 -19.62 9.59 8.53
N SER A 110 -19.53 10.89 8.82
CA SER A 110 -20.47 11.58 9.71
C SER A 110 -21.92 11.60 9.23
N ARG A 111 -22.16 11.27 7.95
CA ARG A 111 -23.50 11.15 7.34
C ARG A 111 -23.97 9.68 7.31
N ASN A 112 -23.41 8.84 8.15
CA ASN A 112 -23.69 7.41 8.24
C ASN A 112 -23.59 6.69 6.88
N SER A 113 -22.65 7.10 6.03
CA SER A 113 -22.44 6.54 4.70
C SER A 113 -21.05 5.95 4.57
N LEU A 114 -20.94 4.84 3.84
CA LEU A 114 -19.68 4.16 3.55
C LEU A 114 -18.76 5.07 2.72
N GLU A 115 -17.52 5.22 3.17
CA GLU A 115 -16.48 6.01 2.51
C GLU A 115 -15.17 5.21 2.47
N LEU A 116 -14.52 5.21 1.30
CA LEU A 116 -13.19 4.65 1.13
C LEU A 116 -12.18 5.80 1.20
N ARG A 117 -11.18 5.71 2.08
CA ARG A 117 -10.13 6.73 2.23
C ARG A 117 -8.77 6.14 1.92
N PHE A 118 -7.96 6.84 1.12
CA PHE A 118 -6.57 6.48 0.90
C PHE A 118 -5.67 7.59 1.44
N ILE A 119 -4.80 7.26 2.41
CA ILE A 119 -4.02 8.25 3.19
C ILE A 119 -2.53 7.89 3.16
N ARG A 120 -1.67 8.84 2.77
CA ARG A 120 -0.21 8.62 2.69
C ARG A 120 0.61 9.84 3.12
N PRO A 121 1.85 9.63 3.63
CA PRO A 121 2.75 10.73 3.98
C PRO A 121 3.37 11.44 2.77
N LYS A 122 3.27 10.87 1.57
CA LYS A 122 3.85 11.42 0.35
C LYS A 122 2.75 11.64 -0.68
N GLU A 123 2.65 12.88 -1.17
CA GLU A 123 1.60 13.30 -2.11
C GLU A 123 1.60 12.49 -3.40
N TYR A 124 2.79 12.22 -3.97
CA TYR A 124 2.91 11.48 -5.23
C TYR A 124 2.27 10.08 -5.19
N ILE A 125 2.25 9.44 -4.01
CA ILE A 125 1.60 8.14 -3.82
C ILE A 125 0.08 8.27 -3.94
N VAL A 126 -0.48 9.36 -3.41
CA VAL A 126 -1.92 9.64 -3.51
C VAL A 126 -2.28 9.99 -4.96
N LYS A 127 -1.42 10.73 -5.68
CA LYS A 127 -1.58 11.00 -7.12
C LYS A 127 -1.56 9.74 -7.96
N TYR A 128 -0.69 8.78 -7.65
CA TYR A 128 -0.70 7.48 -8.32
C TYR A 128 -2.02 6.71 -8.08
N PHE A 129 -2.52 6.69 -6.85
CA PHE A 129 -3.80 6.07 -6.52
C PHE A 129 -4.97 6.73 -7.27
N GLU A 130 -4.99 8.07 -7.34
CA GLU A 130 -5.97 8.85 -8.10
C GLU A 130 -5.92 8.50 -9.59
N LYS A 131 -4.72 8.46 -10.19
CA LYS A 131 -4.52 8.10 -11.60
C LYS A 131 -5.05 6.69 -11.91
N LEU A 132 -4.77 5.71 -11.05
CA LEU A 132 -5.29 4.34 -11.21
C LEU A 132 -6.82 4.30 -11.09
N CYS A 133 -7.41 5.05 -10.14
CA CYS A 133 -8.85 5.19 -10.04
C CYS A 133 -9.46 5.79 -11.31
N TYR A 134 -8.83 6.85 -11.84
CA TYR A 134 -9.26 7.53 -13.06
C TYR A 134 -9.31 6.58 -14.26
N LEU A 135 -8.26 5.77 -14.46
CA LEU A 135 -8.21 4.76 -15.54
C LEU A 135 -9.35 3.73 -15.45
N LEU A 136 -9.80 3.41 -14.23
CA LEU A 136 -10.94 2.51 -14.00
C LEU A 136 -12.29 3.24 -13.96
N ASN A 137 -12.33 4.52 -14.35
CA ASN A 137 -13.51 5.38 -14.31
C ASN A 137 -14.13 5.46 -12.90
N ILE A 138 -13.29 5.49 -11.86
CA ILE A 138 -13.69 5.65 -10.46
C ILE A 138 -13.40 7.09 -10.05
N LYS A 139 -14.44 7.84 -9.69
CA LYS A 139 -14.33 9.25 -9.27
C LYS A 139 -13.93 9.34 -7.80
N THR A 140 -12.85 10.06 -7.53
CA THR A 140 -12.35 10.40 -6.19
C THR A 140 -12.70 11.84 -5.83
N SER A 141 -12.52 12.21 -4.56
CA SER A 141 -12.39 13.61 -4.14
C SER A 141 -11.08 14.20 -4.68
N ASN A 142 -10.97 15.53 -4.60
CA ASN A 142 -9.68 16.19 -4.74
C ASN A 142 -8.70 15.71 -3.65
N ILE A 143 -7.42 15.69 -3.97
CA ILE A 143 -6.36 15.42 -3.00
C ILE A 143 -6.31 16.56 -1.99
N SER A 144 -6.37 16.21 -0.71
CA SER A 144 -6.32 17.14 0.42
C SER A 144 -5.15 16.77 1.34
N SER A 145 -4.70 17.72 2.16
CA SER A 145 -3.66 17.48 3.16
C SER A 145 -4.15 17.82 4.56
N PHE A 146 -3.55 17.18 5.57
CA PHE A 146 -3.78 17.49 6.97
C PHE A 146 -2.53 17.17 7.79
N GLN A 147 -2.39 17.83 8.94
CA GLN A 147 -1.34 17.53 9.90
C GLN A 147 -1.87 16.56 10.95
N ARG A 148 -1.07 15.56 11.29
CA ARG A 148 -1.38 14.58 12.35
C ARG A 148 -0.24 14.55 13.36
N GLU A 149 -0.58 14.72 14.63
CA GLU A 149 0.35 14.56 15.75
C GLU A 149 0.71 13.07 15.91
N VAL A 150 2.01 12.77 16.01
CA VAL A 150 2.51 11.37 16.03
C VAL A 150 3.05 10.95 17.41
N ASN A 151 3.12 11.82 18.40
CA ASN A 151 3.46 11.44 19.78
C ASN A 151 2.91 12.46 20.77
N SER A 152 2.27 11.97 21.85
CA SER A 152 1.77 12.80 22.95
C SER A 152 2.90 13.41 23.80
N THR A 153 4.11 12.83 23.76
CA THR A 153 5.27 13.25 24.57
C THR A 153 6.23 14.20 23.85
N LYS A 154 6.21 14.23 22.52
CA LYS A 154 6.95 15.21 21.70
C LYS A 154 6.08 15.59 20.51
N LYS A 155 5.56 16.83 20.51
CA LYS A 155 4.61 17.34 19.50
C LYS A 155 5.28 17.48 18.12
N TYR A 156 5.40 16.37 17.40
CA TYR A 156 5.78 16.38 15.99
C TYR A 156 4.52 16.24 15.14
N LEU A 157 4.28 17.24 14.29
CA LEU A 157 3.22 17.23 13.29
C LEU A 157 3.75 16.56 12.03
N THR A 158 3.08 15.49 11.60
CA THR A 158 3.36 14.86 10.31
C THR A 158 2.32 15.28 9.29
N LEU A 159 2.80 15.79 8.15
CA LEU A 159 1.94 16.08 7.01
C LEU A 159 1.49 14.77 6.37
N LYS A 160 0.19 14.66 6.13
CA LYS A 160 -0.45 13.55 5.42
C LYS A 160 -1.27 14.11 4.26
N TYR A 161 -1.34 13.32 3.20
CA TYR A 161 -2.16 13.58 2.01
C TYR A 161 -3.21 12.48 1.92
N TYR A 162 -4.40 12.83 1.45
CA TYR A 162 -5.47 11.86 1.27
C TYR A 162 -6.43 12.23 0.15
N LEU A 163 -7.17 11.23 -0.30
CA LEU A 163 -8.38 11.37 -1.09
C LEU A 163 -9.43 10.39 -0.58
N SER A 164 -10.68 10.57 -0.99
CA SER A 164 -11.76 9.65 -0.67
C SER A 164 -12.67 9.32 -1.84
N ILE A 165 -13.36 8.19 -1.72
CA ILE A 165 -14.45 7.76 -2.58
C ILE A 165 -15.67 7.64 -1.67
N ALA A 166 -16.56 8.63 -1.72
CA ALA A 166 -17.72 8.73 -0.82
C ALA A 166 -19.07 8.55 -1.53
N ARG A 167 -19.12 8.73 -2.86
CA ARG A 167 -20.36 8.56 -3.62
C ARG A 167 -20.72 7.07 -3.64
N LYS A 168 -21.92 6.70 -3.16
CA LYS A 168 -22.38 5.30 -3.05
C LYS A 168 -22.15 4.47 -4.32
N SER A 169 -22.45 5.04 -5.50
CA SER A 169 -22.23 4.37 -6.78
C SER A 169 -20.75 4.10 -7.08
N GLN A 170 -19.85 5.03 -6.72
CA GLN A 170 -18.41 4.88 -6.89
C GLN A 170 -17.79 3.92 -5.87
N VAL A 171 -18.29 3.92 -4.63
CA VAL A 171 -17.89 2.94 -3.60
C VAL A 171 -18.27 1.53 -4.04
N LYS A 172 -19.52 1.32 -4.47
CA LYS A 172 -19.97 0.03 -5.02
C LYS A 172 -19.12 -0.40 -6.21
N LYS A 173 -18.85 0.53 -7.13
CA LYS A 173 -17.98 0.28 -8.28
C LYS A 173 -16.60 -0.18 -7.84
N PHE A 174 -15.94 0.56 -6.95
CA PHE A 174 -14.61 0.21 -6.43
C PHE A 174 -14.61 -1.19 -5.79
N LEU A 175 -15.55 -1.48 -4.89
CA LEU A 175 -15.58 -2.75 -4.16
C LEU A 175 -15.92 -3.96 -5.05
N ASN A 176 -16.65 -3.74 -6.16
CA ASN A 176 -16.93 -4.79 -7.14
C ASN A 176 -15.72 -5.06 -8.05
N LEU A 177 -14.98 -4.02 -8.42
CA LEU A 177 -13.81 -4.14 -9.30
C LEU A 177 -12.54 -4.59 -8.56
N ILE A 178 -12.39 -4.16 -7.30
CA ILE A 178 -11.19 -4.37 -6.50
C ILE A 178 -11.55 -5.33 -5.36
N PRO A 179 -11.31 -6.65 -5.50
CA PRO A 179 -11.61 -7.61 -4.46
C PRO A 179 -10.61 -7.45 -3.31
N THR A 180 -11.02 -6.75 -2.26
CA THR A 180 -10.17 -6.45 -1.10
C THR A 180 -10.53 -7.33 0.10
N LEU A 181 -9.50 -7.89 0.75
CA LEU A 181 -9.59 -8.59 2.02
C LEU A 181 -10.14 -7.65 3.10
N LYS A 182 -9.75 -6.37 3.10
CA LYS A 182 -10.34 -5.37 3.99
C LYS A 182 -11.86 -5.30 3.90
N TRP A 183 -12.44 -5.39 2.70
CA TRP A 183 -13.88 -5.40 2.52
C TRP A 183 -14.51 -6.72 2.98
N GLU A 184 -13.89 -7.86 2.66
CA GLU A 184 -14.34 -9.17 3.14
C GLU A 184 -14.41 -9.23 4.67
N LEU A 185 -13.37 -8.74 5.35
CA LEU A 185 -13.29 -8.72 6.81
C LEU A 185 -14.23 -7.69 7.46
N SER A 186 -14.56 -6.62 6.74
CA SER A 186 -15.42 -5.54 7.27
C SER A 186 -16.90 -5.75 7.00
N ARG A 187 -17.28 -6.57 6.00
CA ARG A 187 -18.67 -6.76 5.58
C ARG A 187 -19.61 -7.15 6.73
N ASN A 188 -19.16 -8.06 7.59
CA ASN A 188 -19.96 -8.57 8.71
C ASN A 188 -20.09 -7.57 9.88
N ARG A 189 -19.24 -6.54 9.93
CA ARG A 189 -19.24 -5.51 10.99
C ARG A 189 -20.06 -4.27 10.63
N ILE A 190 -20.45 -4.14 9.36
CA ILE A 190 -21.09 -2.95 8.79
C ILE A 190 -22.59 -3.21 8.47
N GLN A 191 -23.06 -4.45 8.64
CA GLN A 191 -24.49 -4.78 8.61
C GLN A 191 -25.18 -4.33 9.90
#